data_AF-A0A356MM92-F1
#
_entry.id   AF-A0A356MM92-F1
#
_cell.length_a   1.000
_cell.length_b   1.000
_cell.length_c   1.000
_cell.angle_alpha   90.00
_cell.angle_beta   90.00
_cell.angle_gamma   90.00
#
_symmetry.space_group_name_H-M   'P 1'
#
loop_
_entity.id
_entity.type
_entity.pdbx_description
1 polymer ?
#
loop_
_entity_poly.entity_id
_entity_poly.type
_entity_poly.pdbx_seq_one_letter_code
_entity_poly.pdbx_strand_id
1 'polypeptide(L)'
;MPRIQSVFQILILFGCAFPAISLGQDVHHWEAVIEDGSIWRYWVPNAEPPEAWKNPGFYDAAWPIGPSGFGYSDGDDATTVPATP
;
A
#
# COMPACT_ATOMS: atom_id res chain seq x y z
N MET A 1 -9.70 16.37 -60.05
CA MET A 1 -9.26 15.16 -59.31
C MET A 1 -8.03 15.55 -58.49
N PRO A 2 -8.11 15.67 -57.15
CA PRO A 2 -6.94 16.00 -56.35
C PRO A 2 -5.97 14.82 -56.42
N ARG A 3 -4.70 15.09 -56.73
CA ARG A 3 -3.64 14.07 -56.85
C ARG A 3 -3.44 13.43 -55.49
N ILE A 4 -3.41 12.09 -55.44
CA ILE A 4 -3.25 11.23 -54.25
C ILE A 4 -2.16 11.71 -53.26
N GLN A 5 -1.14 12.44 -53.74
CA GLN A 5 -0.08 13.03 -52.92
C GLN A 5 -0.58 14.08 -51.90
N SER A 6 -1.63 14.86 -52.22
CA SER A 6 -2.14 15.89 -51.30
C SER A 6 -2.93 15.32 -50.12
N VAL A 7 -3.56 14.15 -50.30
CA VAL A 7 -4.33 13.44 -49.24
C VAL A 7 -3.38 12.79 -48.21
N PHE A 8 -2.23 12.29 -48.67
CA PHE A 8 -1.20 11.72 -47.79
C PHE A 8 -0.50 12.75 -46.90
N GLN A 9 -0.33 13.99 -47.38
CA GLN A 9 0.28 15.07 -46.59
C GLN A 9 -0.66 15.56 -45.48
N ILE A 10 -1.98 15.54 -45.72
CA ILE A 10 -3.00 15.91 -44.73
C ILE A 10 -3.12 14.86 -43.62
N LEU A 11 -2.95 13.57 -43.93
CA LEU A 11 -2.95 12.50 -42.92
C LEU A 11 -1.72 12.56 -41.98
N ILE A 12 -0.55 12.93 -42.49
CA ILE A 12 0.68 13.04 -41.71
C ILE A 12 0.62 14.23 -40.74
N LEU A 13 -0.04 15.33 -41.11
CA LEU A 13 -0.23 16.49 -40.25
C LEU A 13 -1.30 16.28 -39.17
N PHE A 14 -2.27 15.38 -39.39
CA PHE A 14 -3.30 15.06 -38.40
C PHE A 14 -2.82 14.03 -37.36
N GLY A 15 -1.85 13.18 -37.70
CA GLY A 15 -1.26 12.22 -36.76
C GLY A 15 -0.32 12.84 -35.72
N CYS A 16 0.33 13.95 -36.05
CA CYS A 16 1.29 14.62 -35.15
C CYS A 16 0.65 15.67 -34.21
N ALA A 17 -0.62 16.03 -34.43
CA ALA A 17 -1.32 17.05 -33.63
C ALA A 17 -2.34 16.47 -32.64
N PHE A 18 -2.47 15.15 -32.55
CA PHE A 18 -3.06 14.53 -31.37
C PHE A 18 -1.94 14.38 -30.34
N PRO A 19 -1.81 15.25 -29.32
CA PRO A 19 -1.20 14.76 -28.10
C PRO A 19 -2.02 13.52 -27.73
N ALA A 20 -1.34 12.37 -27.60
CA ALA A 20 -1.90 11.29 -26.81
C ALA A 20 -2.18 11.94 -25.45
N ILE A 21 -3.43 12.33 -25.20
CA ILE A 21 -3.86 12.78 -23.90
C ILE A 21 -3.75 11.53 -23.05
N SER A 22 -2.58 11.35 -22.44
CA SER A 22 -2.37 10.35 -21.41
C SER A 22 -3.25 10.77 -20.25
N LEU A 23 -4.47 10.23 -20.22
CA LEU A 23 -5.31 10.22 -19.01
C LEU A 23 -4.84 9.11 -18.05
N GLY A 24 -3.56 8.71 -18.12
CA GLY A 24 -2.94 7.89 -17.11
C GLY A 24 -2.62 8.78 -15.93
N GLN A 25 -3.18 8.46 -14.77
CA GLN A 25 -2.81 9.15 -13.54
C GLN A 25 -1.31 8.91 -13.32
N ASP A 26 -0.54 9.99 -13.20
CA ASP A 26 0.84 9.93 -12.74
C ASP A 26 0.79 9.58 -11.25
N VAL A 27 0.59 8.29 -10.95
CA VAL A 27 0.71 7.79 -9.58
C VAL A 27 2.20 7.64 -9.31
N HIS A 28 2.82 8.75 -8.93
CA HIS A 28 4.24 8.84 -8.60
C HIS A 28 4.53 8.52 -7.12
N HIS A 29 3.50 8.20 -6.34
CA HIS A 29 3.65 7.82 -4.94
C HIS A 29 2.75 6.65 -4.57
N TRP A 30 3.16 5.95 -3.52
CA TRP A 30 2.34 4.95 -2.86
C TRP A 30 1.71 5.61 -1.64
N GLU A 31 0.42 5.39 -1.43
CA GLU A 31 -0.28 5.82 -0.22
C GLU A 31 -0.46 4.62 0.69
N ALA A 32 -0.10 4.78 1.96
CA ALA A 32 -0.31 3.79 2.99
C ALA A 32 -1.13 4.41 4.11
N VAL A 33 -2.27 3.81 4.43
CA VAL A 33 -3.06 4.21 5.62
C VAL A 33 -2.33 3.81 6.90
N ILE A 34 -1.47 2.80 6.82
CA ILE A 34 -0.64 2.28 7.90
C ILE A 34 0.77 2.18 7.36
N GLU A 35 1.68 2.93 7.96
CA GLU A 35 3.10 2.97 7.58
C GLU A 35 3.91 1.89 8.34
N ASP A 36 5.14 1.64 7.89
CA ASP A 36 6.09 0.93 8.74
C ASP A 36 6.30 1.68 10.07
N GLY A 37 6.63 0.94 11.13
CA GLY A 37 6.78 1.53 12.46
C GLY A 37 5.48 2.05 13.12
N SER A 38 4.32 1.97 12.44
CA SER A 38 3.03 2.33 13.03
C SER A 38 2.83 1.62 14.37
N ILE A 39 2.30 2.33 15.37
CA ILE A 39 2.15 1.80 16.73
C ILE A 39 0.88 0.95 16.86
N TRP A 40 1.04 -0.25 17.43
CA TRP A 40 -0.04 -1.22 17.65
C TRP A 40 -0.13 -1.65 19.11
N ARG A 41 -1.35 -1.97 19.55
CA ARG A 41 -1.56 -2.88 20.69
C ARG A 41 -1.51 -4.31 20.18
N TYR A 42 -0.72 -5.17 20.82
CA TYR A 42 -0.49 -6.54 20.35
C TYR A 42 -0.62 -7.55 21.48
N TRP A 43 -0.95 -8.79 21.12
CA TRP A 43 -1.06 -9.92 22.03
C TRP A 43 -0.07 -11.01 21.60
N VAL A 44 0.76 -11.47 22.53
CA VAL A 44 1.63 -12.65 22.32
C VAL A 44 0.92 -13.86 22.93
N PRO A 45 0.27 -14.71 22.12
CA PRO A 45 -0.60 -15.76 22.65
C PRO A 45 0.21 -16.94 23.21
N ASN A 46 -0.14 -17.36 24.42
CA ASN A 46 0.06 -18.73 24.90
C ASN A 46 -1.24 -19.58 24.77
N ALA A 47 -2.35 -18.93 24.43
CA ALA A 47 -3.67 -19.49 24.16
C ALA A 47 -4.47 -18.52 23.26
N GLU A 48 -5.61 -18.99 22.75
CA GLU A 48 -6.52 -18.14 21.96
C GLU A 48 -6.98 -16.91 22.78
N PRO A 49 -6.92 -15.70 22.21
CA PRO A 49 -7.44 -14.50 22.88
C PRO A 49 -8.97 -14.60 23.08
N PRO A 50 -9.54 -13.79 23.99
CA PRO A 50 -10.99 -13.79 24.23
C PRO A 50 -11.77 -13.60 22.92
N GLU A 51 -12.80 -14.41 22.65
CA GLU A 51 -13.54 -14.42 21.37
C GLU A 51 -13.97 -13.01 20.89
N ALA A 52 -14.28 -12.13 21.83
CA ALA A 52 -14.70 -10.75 21.60
C ALA A 52 -13.58 -9.79 21.13
N TRP A 53 -12.31 -10.21 21.05
CA TRP A 53 -11.17 -9.33 20.72
C TRP A 53 -11.34 -8.58 19.39
N LYS A 54 -12.09 -9.16 18.45
CA LYS A 54 -12.37 -8.61 17.11
C LYS A 54 -13.53 -7.62 17.09
N ASN A 55 -14.31 -7.53 18.17
CA ASN A 55 -15.53 -6.75 18.19
C ASN A 55 -15.22 -5.27 18.46
N PRO A 56 -15.99 -4.34 17.86
CA PRO A 56 -15.88 -2.92 18.20
C PRO A 56 -16.06 -2.70 19.71
N GLY A 57 -15.21 -1.87 20.30
CA GLY A 57 -15.26 -1.52 21.72
C GLY A 57 -14.64 -2.56 22.67
N PHE A 58 -13.96 -3.60 22.15
CA PHE A 58 -13.14 -4.46 22.98
C PHE A 58 -12.07 -3.64 23.73
N TYR A 59 -11.90 -3.90 25.02
CA TYR A 59 -10.94 -3.19 25.87
C TYR A 59 -9.59 -3.90 25.86
N ASP A 60 -8.73 -3.51 24.93
CA ASP A 60 -7.38 -4.03 24.73
C ASP A 60 -6.30 -3.25 25.51
N ALA A 61 -6.65 -2.40 26.47
CA ALA A 61 -5.67 -1.55 27.16
C ALA A 61 -4.62 -2.33 27.97
N ALA A 62 -4.86 -3.60 28.26
CA ALA A 62 -3.90 -4.50 28.89
C ALA A 62 -2.89 -5.10 27.90
N TRP A 63 -3.10 -4.94 26.59
CA TRP A 63 -2.20 -5.44 25.56
C TRP A 63 -0.97 -4.53 25.46
N PRO A 64 0.24 -5.10 25.40
CA PRO A 64 1.46 -4.33 25.12
C PRO A 64 1.36 -3.46 23.87
N ILE A 65 2.16 -2.39 23.83
CA ILE A 65 2.22 -1.43 22.72
C ILE A 65 3.60 -1.51 22.06
N GLY A 66 3.66 -1.57 20.72
CA GLY A 66 4.91 -1.60 19.97
C GLY A 66 4.75 -1.21 18.49
N PRO A 67 5.82 -0.77 17.82
CA PRO A 67 5.81 -0.50 16.37
C PRO A 67 5.58 -1.77 15.53
N SER A 68 5.01 -1.63 14.34
CA SER A 68 4.94 -2.70 13.35
C SER A 68 6.34 -3.15 12.90
N GLY A 69 6.47 -4.42 12.52
CA GLY A 69 7.77 -5.10 12.36
C GLY A 69 8.02 -6.03 13.53
N PHE A 70 7.15 -7.04 13.70
CA PHE A 70 7.20 -8.00 14.79
C PHE A 70 8.02 -9.23 14.40
N GLY A 71 8.86 -9.70 15.32
CA GLY A 71 9.57 -10.97 15.13
C GLY A 71 10.42 -11.38 16.32
N TYR A 72 11.23 -12.41 16.13
CA TYR A 72 11.89 -13.16 17.21
C TYR A 72 13.38 -12.81 17.40
N SER A 73 13.72 -11.53 17.28
CA SER A 73 15.07 -10.97 17.42
C SER A 73 16.12 -11.54 16.47
N ASP A 74 15.80 -11.68 15.18
CA ASP A 74 16.77 -12.08 14.16
C ASP A 74 17.58 -10.91 13.56
N GLY A 75 17.26 -9.68 13.96
CA GLY A 75 18.12 -8.51 13.78
C GLY A 75 17.50 -7.35 13.00
N ASP A 76 16.25 -7.46 12.57
CA ASP A 76 15.52 -6.40 11.86
C ASP A 76 14.12 -6.08 12.45
N ASP A 77 13.76 -6.69 13.57
CA ASP A 77 12.48 -6.45 14.27
C ASP A 77 12.42 -5.09 14.96
N ALA A 78 11.39 -4.30 14.66
CA ALA A 78 11.05 -3.10 15.42
C ALA A 78 10.39 -3.44 16.76
N THR A 79 9.57 -4.50 16.80
CA THR A 79 9.04 -5.09 18.03
C THR A 79 9.52 -6.54 18.15
N THR A 80 10.47 -6.75 19.03
CA THR A 80 10.85 -8.11 19.45
C THR A 80 9.74 -8.74 20.28
N VAL A 81 9.30 -9.93 19.87
CA VAL A 81 8.43 -10.81 20.64
C VAL A 81 9.25 -11.99 21.20
N PRO A 82 8.92 -12.51 22.40
CA PRO A 82 9.58 -13.68 22.94
C PRO A 82 9.42 -14.90 22.02
N ALA A 83 10.50 -15.63 21.73
CA ALA A 83 10.53 -16.79 20.83
C ALA A 83 9.68 -17.99 21.29
N THR A 84 9.18 -17.98 22.53
CA THR A 84 8.25 -18.96 23.11
C THR A 84 7.84 -18.48 24.51
N PRO A 85 6.71 -18.94 25.08
CA PRO A 85 6.32 -18.63 26.45
C PRO A 85 7.29 -19.22 27.49
#